data_AF-A0A5E6ZJU6-F1
#
_entry.id   AF-A0A5E6ZJU6-F1
#
_cell.length_a   1.000
_cell.length_b   1.000
_cell.length_c   1.000
_cell.angle_alpha   90.00
_cell.angle_beta   90.00
_cell.angle_gamma   90.00
#
_symmetry.space_group_name_H-M   'P 1'
#
loop_
_entity.id
_entity.type
_entity.pdbx_description
1 polymer ?
#
loop_
_entity_poly.entity_id
_entity_poly.type
_entity_poly.pdbx_seq_one_letter_code
_entity_poly.pdbx_strand_id
1 'polypeptide(L)'
;MSHDYSQIARELLHSLGGAANIEQAAHCVTRLRLALKDPSLVDSTTLNQIDLVKGSFFTGGLYQVVIGPGEVEKVYAALREQTGLAAATIADVKQQGADKANAMQRLVRVFSDVFMPILPALIIAGLLMGVNNLLGAKGMFIDGKTLLDAYPQLDGVWSLINLMANTSFVFLPALVGWSAAKRFGGSEILGIVLGLMLVHPDLLNAWNYGKAVAGLEGQSLPYFNILGLFQIEKVGYQGQILPILMAAYVMSVIEKWLRARVPNAIQLLVVPITTIVITGVLALAIIGPVTRHLGILITEGVVLLFDVAPVLGGMIFGLLYAPLVITGMHHMFLAVDLQLIANHGGTFIWPMIVMSNLAQGSAALGVFYMSRNVRERSMASTSAVSAYFGITEPAMFGINLRYKFPFYAALIGSALGSIFLSLNKVLASAIGVGGLPGFISIIPQYIPMFVIGMLMAIVVPFVLTCGLSLKIIRPGYRVA
;
A
#
# COMPACT_ATOMS: atom_id res chain seq x y z
N MET A 1 40.66 -3.46 -3.35
CA MET A 1 40.86 -2.92 -4.70
C MET A 1 40.24 -1.53 -4.71
N SER A 2 40.97 -0.51 -5.16
CA SER A 2 40.43 0.84 -5.32
C SER A 2 39.52 0.83 -6.54
N HIS A 3 38.21 1.07 -6.36
CA HIS A 3 37.30 1.23 -7.49
C HIS A 3 37.61 2.53 -8.24
N ASP A 4 37.52 2.55 -9.57
CA ASP A 4 37.61 3.78 -10.35
C ASP A 4 36.25 4.47 -10.39
N TYR A 5 36.02 5.37 -9.44
CA TYR A 5 34.77 6.11 -9.32
C TYR A 5 34.51 7.04 -10.51
N SER A 6 35.55 7.50 -11.20
CA SER A 6 35.41 8.36 -12.38
C SER A 6 34.88 7.57 -13.56
N GLN A 7 35.40 6.36 -13.76
CA GLN A 7 34.86 5.44 -14.77
C GLN A 7 33.39 5.06 -14.46
N ILE A 8 33.09 4.68 -13.21
CA ILE A 8 31.73 4.30 -12.79
C ILE A 8 30.74 5.46 -12.98
N ALA A 9 31.14 6.69 -12.63
CA ALA A 9 30.31 7.88 -12.85
C ALA A 9 30.05 8.14 -14.34
N ARG A 10 31.02 7.84 -15.22
CA ARG A 10 30.90 8.03 -16.67
C ARG A 10 29.96 7.00 -17.30
N GLU A 11 30.06 5.74 -16.87
CA GLU A 11 29.14 4.66 -17.25
C GLU A 11 27.71 4.94 -16.76
N LEU A 12 27.57 5.49 -15.55
CA LEU A 12 26.28 5.95 -15.02
C LEU A 12 25.71 7.06 -15.89
N LEU A 13 26.50 8.09 -16.21
CA LEU A 13 26.04 9.20 -17.05
C LEU A 13 25.57 8.74 -18.42
N HIS A 14 26.32 7.85 -19.06
CA HIS A 14 25.91 7.28 -20.35
C HIS A 14 24.57 6.54 -20.22
N SER A 15 24.44 5.68 -19.21
CA SER A 15 23.22 4.90 -18.99
C SER A 15 22.02 5.74 -18.57
N LEU A 16 22.24 6.94 -18.02
CA LEU A 16 21.19 7.87 -17.60
C LEU A 16 20.72 8.80 -18.74
N GLY A 17 21.19 8.63 -19.98
CA GLY A 17 20.86 9.51 -21.10
C GLY A 17 21.71 10.78 -21.17
N GLY A 18 22.86 10.80 -20.49
CA GLY A 18 23.84 11.88 -20.50
C GLY A 18 23.65 12.94 -19.41
N ALA A 19 24.66 13.80 -19.25
CA ALA A 19 24.66 14.88 -18.26
C ALA A 19 23.48 15.85 -18.43
N ALA A 20 23.06 16.10 -19.68
CA ALA A 20 21.94 16.99 -19.98
C ALA A 20 20.58 16.47 -19.47
N ASN A 21 20.46 15.16 -19.22
CA ASN A 21 19.26 14.54 -18.69
C ASN A 21 19.16 14.63 -17.15
N ILE A 22 20.23 15.00 -16.44
CA ILE A 22 20.23 15.11 -14.98
C ILE A 22 19.97 16.57 -14.59
N GLU A 23 18.88 16.84 -13.88
CA GLU A 23 18.58 18.19 -13.39
C GLU A 23 19.16 18.45 -12.01
N GLN A 24 19.00 17.48 -11.10
CA GLN A 24 19.61 17.52 -9.79
C GLN A 24 19.97 16.11 -9.33
N ALA A 25 20.98 16.04 -8.49
CA ALA A 25 21.46 14.82 -7.89
C ALA A 25 21.73 15.06 -6.40
N ALA A 26 21.31 14.12 -5.56
CA ALA A 26 21.66 14.05 -4.14
C ALA A 26 21.92 12.59 -3.78
N HIS A 27 22.51 12.34 -2.61
CA HIS A 27 22.66 10.98 -2.10
C HIS A 27 22.20 10.89 -0.65
N CYS A 28 21.82 9.69 -0.24
CA CYS A 28 21.73 9.34 1.17
C CYS A 28 22.91 8.43 1.55
N VAL A 29 22.77 7.68 2.65
CA VAL A 29 23.81 6.75 3.11
C VAL A 29 24.09 5.65 2.08
N THR A 30 23.09 5.18 1.34
CA THR A 30 23.25 3.98 0.47
C THR A 30 22.81 4.16 -0.98
N ARG A 31 22.20 5.30 -1.34
CA ARG A 31 21.57 5.49 -2.66
C ARG A 31 21.86 6.87 -3.23
N LEU A 32 22.09 6.89 -4.54
CA LEU A 32 22.08 8.10 -5.35
C LEU A 32 20.63 8.36 -5.78
N ARG A 33 20.19 9.62 -5.69
CA ARG A 33 18.83 10.08 -6.05
C ARG A 33 18.94 11.17 -7.09
N LEU A 34 18.30 10.94 -8.23
CA LEU A 34 18.43 11.77 -9.42
C LEU A 34 17.05 12.26 -9.84
N ALA A 35 16.90 13.58 -9.99
CA ALA A 35 15.81 14.18 -10.73
C ALA A 35 16.24 14.28 -12.20
N LEU A 36 15.49 13.61 -13.09
CA LEU A 36 15.82 13.53 -14.51
C LEU A 36 14.88 14.41 -15.35
N LYS A 37 15.37 14.90 -16.48
CA LYS A 37 14.55 15.58 -17.51
C LYS A 37 13.53 14.63 -18.08
N ASP A 38 14.01 13.50 -18.57
CA ASP A 38 13.24 12.43 -19.17
C ASP A 38 13.72 11.07 -18.62
N PRO A 39 12.94 10.44 -17.72
CA PRO A 39 13.25 9.10 -17.21
C PRO A 39 13.24 8.00 -18.28
N SER A 40 12.62 8.21 -19.44
CA SER A 40 12.53 7.19 -20.51
C SER A 40 13.86 6.98 -21.23
N LEU A 41 14.79 7.93 -21.14
CA LEU A 41 16.13 7.83 -21.71
C LEU A 41 17.09 6.94 -20.90
N VAL A 42 16.64 6.42 -19.75
CA VAL A 42 17.49 5.62 -18.88
C VAL A 42 17.55 4.17 -19.36
N ASP A 43 18.75 3.72 -19.72
CA ASP A 43 19.03 2.30 -19.96
C ASP A 43 19.30 1.58 -18.64
N SER A 44 18.21 1.21 -17.97
CA SER A 44 18.25 0.43 -16.73
C SER A 44 18.96 -0.93 -16.86
N THR A 45 19.05 -1.48 -18.08
CA THR A 45 19.70 -2.77 -18.33
C THR A 45 21.20 -2.65 -18.20
N THR A 46 21.79 -1.65 -18.87
CA THR A 46 23.21 -1.35 -18.80
C THR A 46 23.58 -0.78 -17.43
N LEU A 47 22.72 0.07 -16.86
CA LEU A 47 22.95 0.68 -15.54
C LEU A 47 23.08 -0.35 -14.42
N ASN A 48 22.29 -1.42 -14.43
CA ASN A 48 22.34 -2.48 -13.42
C ASN A 48 23.52 -3.47 -13.61
N GLN A 49 24.32 -3.30 -14.67
CA GLN A 49 25.53 -4.10 -14.91
C GLN A 49 26.82 -3.36 -14.49
N ILE A 50 26.72 -2.05 -14.20
CA ILE A 50 27.85 -1.22 -13.76
C ILE A 50 28.37 -1.72 -12.41
N ASP A 51 29.69 -1.71 -12.23
CA ASP A 51 30.33 -2.07 -10.97
C ASP A 51 29.82 -1.18 -9.82
N LEU A 52 29.67 -1.75 -8.62
CA LEU A 52 29.01 -1.17 -7.43
C LEU A 52 27.50 -0.92 -7.51
N VAL A 53 26.84 -0.95 -8.68
CA VAL A 53 25.39 -0.82 -8.76
C VAL A 53 24.71 -2.11 -8.33
N LYS A 54 23.95 -2.05 -7.24
CA LYS A 54 23.19 -3.17 -6.67
C LYS A 54 21.75 -3.22 -7.18
N GLY A 55 21.31 -2.17 -7.87
CA GLY A 55 19.99 -2.06 -8.45
C GLY A 55 19.61 -0.61 -8.72
N SER A 56 18.58 -0.42 -9.53
CA SER A 56 18.04 0.89 -9.85
C SER A 56 16.53 0.81 -10.08
N PHE A 57 15.83 1.89 -9.72
CA PHE A 57 14.39 1.99 -9.86
C PHE A 57 13.94 3.45 -9.88
N PHE A 58 12.83 3.71 -10.54
CA PHE A 58 12.19 5.02 -10.55
C PHE A 58 11.04 5.03 -9.54
N THR A 59 11.11 5.90 -8.52
CA THR A 59 10.06 6.02 -7.51
C THR A 59 9.92 7.44 -7.01
N GLY A 60 8.67 7.89 -6.80
CA GLY A 60 8.38 9.23 -6.28
C GLY A 60 8.90 10.38 -7.15
N GLY A 61 8.96 10.18 -8.47
CA GLY A 61 9.49 11.17 -9.42
C GLY A 61 11.02 11.23 -9.49
N LEU A 62 11.72 10.32 -8.82
CA LEU A 62 13.18 10.25 -8.76
C LEU A 62 13.69 8.91 -9.27
N TYR A 63 14.77 8.96 -10.03
CA TYR A 63 15.54 7.78 -10.36
C TYR A 63 16.54 7.50 -9.23
N GLN A 64 16.46 6.30 -8.64
CA GLN A 64 17.33 5.90 -7.54
C GLN A 64 18.27 4.80 -7.99
N VAL A 65 19.56 4.96 -7.68
CA VAL A 65 20.59 3.95 -7.90
C VAL A 65 21.11 3.49 -6.55
N VAL A 66 21.01 2.20 -6.26
CA VAL A 66 21.49 1.59 -5.03
C VAL A 66 22.94 1.21 -5.21
N ILE A 67 23.83 1.78 -4.38
CA ILE A 67 25.28 1.56 -4.46
C ILE A 67 25.75 0.91 -3.14
N GLY A 68 25.60 1.64 -2.04
CA GLY A 68 25.89 1.16 -0.70
C GLY A 68 26.52 2.22 0.20
N PRO A 69 26.64 1.93 1.51
CA PRO A 69 27.31 2.80 2.48
C PRO A 69 28.75 3.12 2.06
N GLY A 70 29.15 4.39 2.16
CA GLY A 70 30.52 4.88 1.91
C GLY A 70 30.92 4.99 0.43
N GLU A 71 30.41 4.13 -0.44
CA GLU A 71 30.73 4.15 -1.87
C GLU A 71 29.89 5.17 -2.66
N VAL A 72 28.64 5.38 -2.24
CA VAL A 72 27.72 6.32 -2.90
C VAL A 72 28.22 7.76 -2.91
N GLU A 73 28.90 8.18 -1.84
CA GLU A 73 29.44 9.53 -1.69
C GLU A 73 30.55 9.80 -2.71
N LYS A 74 31.43 8.81 -2.90
CA LYS A 74 32.55 8.88 -3.86
C LYS A 74 32.04 8.90 -5.30
N VAL A 75 31.05 8.05 -5.61
CA VAL A 75 30.39 8.05 -6.94
C VAL A 75 29.66 9.38 -7.19
N TYR A 76 28.98 9.93 -6.19
CA TYR A 76 28.31 11.23 -6.31
C TYR A 76 29.30 12.38 -6.57
N ALA A 77 30.43 12.40 -5.86
CA ALA A 77 31.48 13.39 -6.06
C ALA A 77 32.01 13.35 -7.51
N ALA A 78 32.35 12.15 -8.02
CA ALA A 78 32.80 11.96 -9.39
C ALA A 78 31.73 12.35 -10.43
N LEU A 79 30.46 12.04 -10.16
CA LEU A 79 29.34 12.43 -11.03
C LEU A 79 29.19 13.96 -11.09
N ARG A 80 29.32 14.65 -9.96
CA ARG A 80 29.26 16.12 -9.91
C ARG A 80 30.40 16.78 -10.66
N GLU A 81 31.61 16.25 -10.53
CA GLU A 81 32.77 16.76 -11.25
C GLU A 81 32.58 16.67 -12.78
N GLN A 82 31.97 15.58 -13.26
CA GLN A 82 31.71 15.37 -14.69
C GLN A 82 30.48 16.13 -15.23
N THR A 83 29.54 16.51 -14.38
CA THR A 83 28.27 17.16 -14.79
C THR A 83 28.21 18.66 -14.51
N GLY A 84 29.05 19.17 -13.62
CA GLY A 84 28.99 20.56 -13.14
C GLY A 84 27.77 20.88 -12.27
N LEU A 85 27.04 19.87 -11.79
CA LEU A 85 25.82 20.06 -11.00
C LEU A 85 26.11 20.71 -9.63
N ALA A 86 25.29 21.71 -9.28
CA ALA A 86 25.29 22.30 -7.96
C ALA A 86 24.94 21.27 -6.88
N ALA A 87 25.47 21.45 -5.66
CA ALA A 87 25.10 20.60 -4.54
C ALA A 87 23.61 20.81 -4.23
N ALA A 88 22.83 19.73 -4.26
CA ALA A 88 21.42 19.74 -3.92
C ALA A 88 21.19 18.85 -2.69
N THR A 89 20.29 19.27 -1.81
CA THR A 89 19.88 18.41 -0.69
C THR A 89 18.89 17.35 -1.18
N ILE A 90 18.68 16.32 -0.37
CA ILE A 90 17.63 15.32 -0.63
C ILE A 90 16.24 15.98 -0.73
N ALA A 91 16.00 17.08 0.00
CA ALA A 91 14.74 17.80 -0.02
C ALA A 91 14.52 18.50 -1.37
N ASP A 92 15.54 19.17 -1.90
CA ASP A 92 15.49 19.89 -3.18
C ASP A 92 15.19 18.93 -4.33
N VAL A 93 15.90 17.80 -4.38
CA VAL A 93 15.71 16.77 -5.39
C VAL A 93 14.29 16.20 -5.31
N LYS A 94 13.79 15.90 -4.10
CA LYS A 94 12.42 15.41 -3.88
C LYS A 94 11.34 16.41 -4.32
N GLN A 95 11.62 17.70 -4.26
CA GLN A 95 10.71 18.75 -4.69
C GLN A 95 10.66 18.84 -6.22
N GLN A 96 11.82 18.81 -6.89
CA GLN A 96 11.88 18.77 -8.36
C GLN A 96 11.16 17.54 -8.95
N GLY A 97 11.36 16.36 -8.35
CA GLY A 97 10.64 15.15 -8.75
C GLY A 97 9.12 15.24 -8.50
N ALA A 98 8.66 16.05 -7.54
CA ALA A 98 7.25 16.29 -7.28
C ALA A 98 6.59 17.15 -8.36
N ASP A 99 7.32 18.14 -8.89
CA ASP A 99 6.79 19.08 -9.89
C ASP A 99 6.52 18.40 -11.24
N LYS A 100 7.31 17.37 -11.58
CA LYS A 100 7.15 16.58 -12.82
C LYS A 100 6.14 15.44 -12.73
N ALA A 101 5.66 15.12 -11.54
CA ALA A 101 4.67 14.06 -11.38
C ALA A 101 3.35 14.47 -12.06
N ASN A 102 2.80 13.60 -12.91
CA ASN A 102 1.48 13.82 -13.51
C ASN A 102 0.38 13.81 -12.43
N ALA A 103 -0.83 14.25 -12.77
CA ALA A 103 -1.93 14.36 -11.80
C ALA A 103 -2.21 13.03 -11.05
N MET A 104 -2.15 11.91 -11.77
CA MET A 104 -2.33 10.57 -11.19
C MET A 104 -1.21 10.21 -10.21
N GLN A 105 0.04 10.46 -10.55
CA GLN A 105 1.20 10.21 -9.67
C GLN A 105 1.18 11.11 -8.43
N ARG A 106 0.72 12.36 -8.55
CA ARG A 106 0.51 13.25 -7.40
C ARG A 106 -0.57 12.71 -6.48
N LEU A 107 -1.68 12.21 -7.04
CA LEU A 107 -2.75 11.57 -6.27
C LEU A 107 -2.23 10.34 -5.52
N VAL A 108 -1.55 9.43 -6.24
CA VAL A 108 -0.92 8.23 -5.67
C VAL A 108 0.00 8.60 -4.51
N ARG A 109 0.83 9.64 -4.68
CA ARG A 109 1.72 10.11 -3.63
C ARG A 109 0.98 10.62 -2.39
N VAL A 110 -0.12 11.35 -2.56
CA VAL A 110 -0.97 11.76 -1.44
C VAL A 110 -1.47 10.53 -0.68
N PHE A 111 -1.99 9.52 -1.37
CA PHE A 111 -2.42 8.29 -0.74
C PHE A 111 -1.25 7.57 -0.04
N SER A 112 -0.12 7.34 -0.73
CA SER A 112 1.03 6.67 -0.11
C SER A 112 1.51 7.40 1.15
N ASP A 113 1.65 8.73 1.10
CA ASP A 113 2.13 9.53 2.24
C ASP A 113 1.16 9.47 3.44
N VAL A 114 -0.15 9.33 3.20
CA VAL A 114 -1.16 9.21 4.26
C VAL A 114 -1.22 7.79 4.84
N PHE A 115 -1.09 6.76 3.99
CA PHE A 115 -1.29 5.37 4.40
C PHE A 115 -0.04 4.71 4.99
N MET A 116 1.16 5.03 4.49
CA MET A 116 2.39 4.39 4.97
C MET A 116 2.59 4.51 6.48
N PRO A 117 2.37 5.68 7.13
CA PRO A 117 2.55 5.81 8.58
C PRO A 117 1.55 4.99 9.41
N ILE A 118 0.36 4.68 8.87
CA ILE A 118 -0.70 3.98 9.59
C ILE A 118 -0.75 2.48 9.28
N LEU A 119 -0.04 2.02 8.25
CA LEU A 119 -0.03 0.63 7.79
C LEU A 119 0.28 -0.39 8.90
N PRO A 120 1.27 -0.16 9.81
CA PRO A 120 1.53 -1.11 10.90
C PRO A 120 0.30 -1.35 11.79
N ALA A 121 -0.48 -0.30 12.09
CA ALA A 121 -1.68 -0.42 12.90
C ALA A 121 -2.78 -1.22 12.21
N LEU A 122 -2.89 -1.11 10.87
CA LEU A 122 -3.85 -1.87 10.07
C LEU A 122 -3.45 -3.36 9.99
N ILE A 123 -2.18 -3.65 9.80
CA ILE A 123 -1.68 -5.03 9.74
C ILE A 123 -1.92 -5.74 11.07
N ILE A 124 -1.61 -5.10 12.20
CA ILE A 124 -1.85 -5.67 13.54
C ILE A 124 -3.33 -5.92 13.75
N ALA A 125 -4.18 -4.94 13.44
CA ALA A 125 -5.62 -5.06 13.57
C ALA A 125 -6.19 -6.19 12.69
N GLY A 126 -5.78 -6.28 11.43
CA GLY A 126 -6.25 -7.33 10.53
C GLY A 126 -5.75 -8.72 10.87
N LEU A 127 -4.55 -8.86 11.44
CA LEU A 127 -4.08 -10.13 11.99
C LEU A 127 -4.89 -10.56 13.21
N LEU A 128 -5.10 -9.66 14.17
CA LEU A 128 -5.90 -9.94 15.36
C LEU A 128 -7.36 -10.22 15.00
N MET A 129 -7.92 -9.49 14.02
CA MET A 129 -9.26 -9.71 13.50
C MET A 129 -9.38 -11.05 12.79
N GLY A 130 -8.34 -11.45 12.06
CA GLY A 130 -8.29 -12.76 11.43
C GLY A 130 -8.23 -13.90 12.45
N VAL A 131 -7.36 -13.79 13.46
CA VAL A 131 -7.31 -14.72 14.58
C VAL A 131 -8.66 -14.78 15.29
N ASN A 132 -9.27 -13.62 15.54
CA ASN A 132 -10.62 -13.55 16.08
C ASN A 132 -11.57 -14.36 15.18
N ASN A 133 -11.71 -14.00 13.90
CA ASN A 133 -12.63 -14.68 12.99
C ASN A 133 -12.40 -16.20 12.89
N LEU A 134 -11.16 -16.67 13.00
CA LEU A 134 -10.83 -18.09 13.09
C LEU A 134 -11.41 -18.76 14.36
N LEU A 135 -11.17 -18.23 15.56
CA LEU A 135 -11.67 -18.88 16.78
C LEU A 135 -13.21 -18.80 16.87
N GLY A 136 -13.81 -17.75 16.30
CA GLY A 136 -15.26 -17.57 16.21
C GLY A 136 -15.94 -18.37 15.10
N ALA A 137 -15.19 -19.10 14.27
CA ALA A 137 -15.73 -19.85 13.14
C ALA A 137 -16.30 -21.21 13.59
N LYS A 138 -17.59 -21.42 13.33
CA LYS A 138 -18.25 -22.72 13.59
C LYS A 138 -17.67 -23.80 12.68
N GLY A 139 -17.31 -24.96 13.24
CA GLY A 139 -16.82 -26.09 12.45
C GLY A 139 -15.37 -25.95 11.97
N MET A 140 -14.67 -24.84 12.29
CA MET A 140 -13.28 -24.65 11.87
C MET A 140 -12.31 -25.56 12.63
N PHE A 141 -12.55 -25.74 13.92
CA PHE A 141 -11.70 -26.54 14.81
C PHE A 141 -12.44 -27.71 15.46
N ILE A 142 -13.75 -27.55 15.69
CA ILE A 142 -14.62 -28.56 16.29
C ILE A 142 -15.91 -28.59 15.48
N ASP A 143 -16.29 -29.77 15.00
CA ASP A 143 -17.52 -29.93 14.20
C ASP A 143 -18.75 -29.40 14.94
N GLY A 144 -19.48 -28.50 14.28
CA GLY A 144 -20.71 -27.92 14.79
C GLY A 144 -20.56 -26.90 15.93
N LYS A 145 -19.34 -26.60 16.40
CA LYS A 145 -19.08 -25.64 17.50
C LYS A 145 -18.06 -24.59 17.09
N THR A 146 -18.13 -23.41 17.69
CA THR A 146 -16.98 -22.48 17.72
C THR A 146 -16.00 -22.90 18.83
N LEU A 147 -14.77 -22.37 18.82
CA LEU A 147 -13.88 -22.54 19.97
C LEU A 147 -14.45 -21.87 21.23
N LEU A 148 -15.19 -20.78 21.07
CA LEU A 148 -15.84 -20.09 22.17
C LEU A 148 -16.90 -20.96 22.84
N ASP A 149 -17.74 -21.63 22.04
CA ASP A 149 -18.78 -22.54 22.56
C ASP A 149 -18.15 -23.75 23.27
N ALA A 150 -16.99 -24.20 22.82
CA ALA A 150 -16.27 -25.32 23.41
C ALA A 150 -15.50 -24.93 24.69
N TYR A 151 -15.06 -23.67 24.80
CA TYR A 151 -14.25 -23.16 25.91
C TYR A 151 -14.79 -21.82 26.43
N PRO A 152 -15.97 -21.78 27.05
CA PRO A 152 -16.61 -20.54 27.51
C PRO A 152 -15.77 -19.76 28.54
N GLN A 153 -14.87 -20.44 29.26
CA GLN A 153 -13.92 -19.81 30.19
C GLN A 153 -12.92 -18.86 29.50
N LEU A 154 -12.79 -18.92 28.17
CA LEU A 154 -11.91 -18.05 27.39
C LEU A 154 -12.62 -16.79 26.85
N ASP A 155 -13.91 -16.58 27.16
CA ASP A 155 -14.69 -15.45 26.66
C ASP A 155 -14.04 -14.08 26.95
N GLY A 156 -13.47 -13.90 28.15
CA GLY A 156 -12.76 -12.66 28.49
C GLY A 156 -11.51 -12.42 27.62
N VAL A 157 -10.75 -13.48 27.29
CA VAL A 157 -9.58 -13.40 26.41
C VAL A 157 -10.04 -13.08 24.98
N TRP A 158 -11.12 -13.71 24.54
CA TRP A 158 -11.73 -13.45 23.25
C TRP A 158 -12.19 -12.00 23.10
N SER A 159 -12.98 -11.49 24.06
CA SER A 159 -13.46 -10.12 24.08
C SER A 159 -12.31 -9.11 24.06
N LEU A 160 -11.22 -9.40 24.79
CA LEU A 160 -10.01 -8.59 24.78
C LEU A 160 -9.34 -8.58 23.38
N ILE A 161 -9.18 -9.75 22.74
CA ILE A 161 -8.64 -9.85 21.38
C ILE A 161 -9.54 -9.09 20.39
N ASN A 162 -10.85 -9.23 20.50
CA ASN A 162 -11.82 -8.55 19.64
C ASN A 162 -11.69 -7.02 19.76
N LEU A 163 -11.60 -6.50 20.98
CA LEU A 163 -11.39 -5.08 21.25
C LEU A 163 -10.09 -4.59 20.60
N MET A 164 -8.97 -5.29 20.81
CA MET A 164 -7.69 -4.92 20.20
C MET A 164 -7.74 -4.99 18.67
N ALA A 165 -8.42 -6.00 18.12
CA ALA A 165 -8.57 -6.22 16.69
C ALA A 165 -9.40 -5.12 16.01
N ASN A 166 -10.50 -4.68 16.64
CA ASN A 166 -11.41 -3.73 16.04
C ASN A 166 -10.98 -2.26 16.22
N THR A 167 -10.14 -1.96 17.23
CA THR A 167 -9.76 -0.60 17.62
C THR A 167 -9.23 0.22 16.44
N SER A 168 -8.25 -0.29 15.69
CA SER A 168 -7.67 0.47 14.55
C SER A 168 -8.67 0.75 13.44
N PHE A 169 -9.68 -0.11 13.24
CA PHE A 169 -10.71 0.09 12.23
C PHE A 169 -11.79 1.07 12.71
N VAL A 170 -12.21 0.96 13.98
CA VAL A 170 -13.13 1.92 14.62
C VAL A 170 -12.53 3.32 14.60
N PHE A 171 -11.27 3.47 14.99
CA PHE A 171 -10.56 4.75 15.02
C PHE A 171 -9.76 5.05 13.76
N LEU A 172 -10.06 4.38 12.64
CA LEU A 172 -9.38 4.61 11.36
C LEU A 172 -9.43 6.09 10.95
N PRO A 173 -10.56 6.81 11.12
CA PRO A 173 -10.58 8.25 10.90
C PRO A 173 -9.58 9.04 11.75
N ALA A 174 -9.34 8.69 13.02
CA ALA A 174 -8.35 9.39 13.83
C ALA A 174 -6.92 9.19 13.28
N LEU A 175 -6.58 7.95 12.90
CA LEU A 175 -5.27 7.60 12.32
C LEU A 175 -5.04 8.31 10.97
N VAL A 176 -6.05 8.28 10.09
CA VAL A 176 -5.99 8.96 8.79
C VAL A 176 -5.97 10.48 8.96
N GLY A 177 -6.79 11.03 9.87
CA GLY A 177 -6.86 12.46 10.12
C GLY A 177 -5.52 13.05 10.57
N TRP A 178 -4.82 12.35 11.47
CA TRP A 178 -3.44 12.68 11.85
C TRP A 178 -2.50 12.73 10.64
N SER A 179 -2.44 11.61 9.90
CA SER A 179 -1.51 11.44 8.80
C SER A 179 -1.80 12.39 7.62
N ALA A 180 -3.08 12.62 7.32
CA ALA A 180 -3.54 13.57 6.32
C ALA A 180 -3.25 15.01 6.71
N ALA A 181 -3.50 15.41 7.97
CA ALA A 181 -3.15 16.74 8.45
C ALA A 181 -1.65 17.00 8.32
N LYS A 182 -0.82 16.03 8.71
CA LYS A 182 0.64 16.08 8.51
C LYS A 182 1.01 16.25 7.04
N ARG A 183 0.39 15.48 6.14
CA ARG A 183 0.66 15.52 4.70
C ARG A 183 0.26 16.85 4.06
N PHE A 184 -0.88 17.41 4.47
CA PHE A 184 -1.39 18.67 3.94
C PHE A 184 -0.80 19.89 4.67
N GLY A 185 0.02 19.70 5.71
CA GLY A 185 0.67 20.75 6.48
C GLY A 185 -0.26 21.51 7.42
N GLY A 186 -1.35 20.88 7.86
CA GLY A 186 -2.20 21.35 8.96
C GLY A 186 -1.69 20.85 10.32
N SER A 187 -2.42 21.19 11.38
CA SER A 187 -2.14 20.72 12.73
C SER A 187 -2.49 19.23 12.89
N GLU A 188 -1.48 18.42 13.21
CA GLU A 188 -1.60 16.98 13.46
C GLU A 188 -2.65 16.66 14.54
N ILE A 189 -2.66 17.43 15.64
CA ILE A 189 -3.60 17.23 16.74
C ILE A 189 -5.04 17.58 16.34
N LEU A 190 -5.24 18.63 15.52
CA LEU A 190 -6.58 18.95 15.00
C LEU A 190 -7.07 17.87 14.04
N GLY A 191 -6.17 17.27 13.26
CA GLY A 191 -6.48 16.12 12.42
C GLY A 191 -6.97 14.91 13.23
N ILE A 192 -6.32 14.61 14.36
CA ILE A 192 -6.77 13.57 15.30
C ILE A 192 -8.16 13.90 15.85
N VAL A 193 -8.35 15.12 16.36
CA VAL A 193 -9.62 15.56 16.94
C VAL A 193 -10.77 15.48 15.93
N LEU A 194 -10.54 15.94 14.70
CA LEU A 194 -11.52 15.83 13.61
C LEU A 194 -11.85 14.36 13.30
N GLY A 195 -10.84 13.50 13.23
CA GLY A 195 -11.04 12.07 13.02
C GLY A 195 -11.85 11.40 14.15
N LEU A 196 -11.53 11.71 15.41
CA LEU A 196 -12.27 11.22 16.58
C LEU A 196 -13.72 11.73 16.60
N MET A 197 -13.95 12.97 16.17
CA MET A 197 -15.31 13.52 16.05
C MET A 197 -16.15 12.71 15.05
N LEU A 198 -15.57 12.31 13.91
CA LEU A 198 -16.27 11.50 12.91
C LEU A 198 -16.60 10.07 13.36
N VAL A 199 -16.06 9.63 14.50
CA VAL A 199 -16.32 8.31 15.09
C VAL A 199 -16.84 8.39 16.51
N HIS A 200 -17.30 9.57 16.93
CA HIS A 200 -17.78 9.81 18.28
C HIS A 200 -18.93 8.86 18.65
N PRO A 201 -18.97 8.30 19.88
CA PRO A 201 -20.00 7.34 20.29
C PRO A 201 -21.44 7.85 20.19
N ASP A 202 -21.64 9.17 20.27
CA ASP A 202 -22.96 9.77 20.07
C ASP A 202 -23.46 9.64 18.63
N LEU A 203 -22.59 9.42 17.65
CA LEU A 203 -23.00 9.20 16.27
C LEU A 203 -23.47 7.75 16.08
N LEU A 204 -24.48 7.55 15.23
CA LEU A 204 -24.85 6.22 14.77
C LEU A 204 -23.62 5.56 14.17
N ASN A 205 -23.22 4.43 14.73
CA ASN A 205 -22.08 3.67 14.26
C ASN A 205 -22.25 3.32 12.76
N ALA A 206 -21.21 3.55 11.95
CA ALA A 206 -21.25 3.38 10.50
C ALA A 206 -21.68 1.97 10.04
N TRP A 207 -21.34 0.92 10.79
CA TRP A 207 -21.75 -0.46 10.46
C TRP A 207 -23.26 -0.69 10.61
N ASN A 208 -23.96 0.17 11.36
CA ASN A 208 -25.41 0.15 11.50
C ASN A 208 -26.13 1.04 10.47
N TYR A 209 -25.40 1.81 9.66
CA TYR A 209 -25.99 2.74 8.70
C TYR A 209 -26.94 2.03 7.71
N GLY A 210 -26.53 0.89 7.14
CA GLY A 210 -27.37 0.15 6.18
C GLY A 210 -28.70 -0.33 6.80
N LYS A 211 -28.67 -0.78 8.06
CA LYS A 211 -29.88 -1.19 8.79
C LYS A 211 -30.79 0.00 9.08
N ALA A 212 -30.21 1.12 9.51
CA ALA A 212 -30.93 2.35 9.80
C ALA A 212 -31.58 2.99 8.56
N VAL A 213 -30.91 2.97 7.40
CA VAL A 213 -31.46 3.44 6.12
C VAL A 213 -32.63 2.55 5.69
N ALA A 214 -32.51 1.23 5.86
CA ALA A 214 -33.52 0.26 5.46
C ALA A 214 -34.68 0.11 6.46
N GLY A 215 -34.63 0.78 7.62
CA GLY A 215 -35.64 0.65 8.68
C GLY A 215 -35.68 -0.74 9.32
N LEU A 216 -34.58 -1.49 9.27
CA LEU A 216 -34.48 -2.86 9.77
C LEU A 216 -34.14 -2.87 11.26
N GLU A 217 -34.60 -3.90 11.97
CA GLU A 217 -34.32 -4.12 13.41
C GLU A 217 -34.72 -2.92 14.30
N GLY A 218 -35.75 -2.16 13.90
CA GLY A 218 -36.22 -0.99 14.63
C GLY A 218 -35.24 0.20 14.61
N GLN A 219 -34.22 0.16 13.75
CA GLN A 219 -33.27 1.25 13.59
C GLN A 219 -33.83 2.31 12.63
N SER A 220 -33.50 3.57 12.90
CA SER A 220 -33.80 4.72 12.03
C SER A 220 -32.59 5.64 11.98
N LEU A 221 -32.47 6.42 10.90
CA LEU A 221 -31.42 7.42 10.78
C LEU A 221 -31.63 8.56 11.78
N PRO A 222 -30.70 8.79 12.72
CA PRO A 222 -30.78 9.95 13.59
C PRO A 222 -30.25 11.19 12.85
N TYR A 223 -30.81 12.35 13.21
CA TYR A 223 -30.43 13.63 12.63
C TYR A 223 -30.16 14.67 13.71
N PHE A 224 -29.19 15.54 13.48
CA PHE A 224 -29.13 16.83 14.11
C PHE A 224 -30.13 17.75 13.42
N ASN A 225 -31.17 18.15 14.14
CA ASN A 225 -32.11 19.16 13.66
C ASN A 225 -31.59 20.53 14.08
N ILE A 226 -31.15 21.32 13.11
CA ILE A 226 -30.62 22.65 13.36
C ILE A 226 -31.70 23.67 13.04
N LEU A 227 -32.27 24.23 14.11
CA LEU A 227 -33.28 25.30 14.06
C LEU A 227 -34.56 24.96 13.26
N GLY A 228 -34.82 23.68 12.97
CA GLY A 228 -35.94 23.27 12.11
C GLY A 228 -35.72 23.52 10.62
N LEU A 229 -34.56 24.05 10.23
CA LEU A 229 -34.28 24.51 8.87
C LEU A 229 -33.46 23.51 8.06
N PHE A 230 -32.56 22.78 8.71
CA PHE A 230 -31.70 21.79 8.07
C PHE A 230 -31.43 20.60 8.98
N GLN A 231 -31.28 19.43 8.35
CA GLN A 231 -30.97 18.16 9.01
C GLN A 231 -29.59 17.68 8.57
N ILE A 232 -28.78 17.32 9.55
CA ILE A 232 -27.47 16.70 9.32
C ILE A 232 -27.54 15.29 9.88
N GLU A 233 -27.18 14.29 9.08
CA GLU A 233 -27.11 12.90 9.54
C GLU A 233 -26.18 12.77 10.75
N LYS A 234 -26.70 12.21 11.84
CA LYS A 234 -25.94 11.93 13.05
C LYS A 234 -25.30 10.54 12.91
N VAL A 235 -24.47 10.36 11.89
CA VAL A 235 -23.87 9.08 11.50
C VAL A 235 -22.35 9.20 11.49
N GLY A 236 -21.69 8.20 12.08
CA GLY A 236 -20.24 8.08 12.12
C GLY A 236 -19.65 7.54 10.82
N TYR A 237 -18.33 7.57 10.73
CA TYR A 237 -17.55 7.17 9.56
C TYR A 237 -16.48 6.15 9.93
N GLN A 238 -16.76 5.32 10.94
CA GLN A 238 -15.86 4.27 11.36
C GLN A 238 -15.51 3.34 10.18
N GLY A 239 -14.25 2.95 10.06
CA GLY A 239 -13.75 2.16 8.93
C GLY A 239 -13.69 2.89 7.58
N GLN A 240 -14.12 4.15 7.47
CA GLN A 240 -14.14 4.91 6.21
C GLN A 240 -12.99 5.93 6.14
N ILE A 241 -12.43 6.11 4.95
CA ILE A 241 -11.23 6.93 4.73
C ILE A 241 -11.51 8.18 3.93
N LEU A 242 -12.32 8.09 2.88
CA LEU A 242 -12.61 9.23 2.00
C LEU A 242 -13.19 10.44 2.77
N PRO A 243 -14.14 10.26 3.71
CA PRO A 243 -14.68 11.36 4.51
C PRO A 243 -13.61 12.15 5.24
N ILE A 244 -12.76 11.45 5.99
CA ILE A 244 -11.74 12.09 6.82
C ILE A 244 -10.57 12.63 5.99
N LEU A 245 -10.17 11.96 4.90
CA LEU A 245 -9.09 12.42 4.05
C LEU A 245 -9.44 13.78 3.44
N MET A 246 -10.67 13.90 2.92
CA MET A 246 -11.19 15.16 2.36
C MET A 246 -11.43 16.21 3.44
N ALA A 247 -11.97 15.83 4.60
CA ALA A 247 -12.18 16.74 5.71
C ALA A 247 -10.85 17.29 6.26
N ALA A 248 -9.81 16.47 6.39
CA ALA A 248 -8.48 16.89 6.82
C ALA A 248 -7.77 17.80 5.80
N TYR A 249 -7.99 17.59 4.50
CA TYR A 249 -7.55 18.52 3.46
C TYR A 249 -8.20 19.90 3.65
N VAL A 250 -9.54 19.95 3.71
CA VAL A 250 -10.30 21.19 3.90
C VAL A 250 -9.91 21.88 5.21
N MET A 251 -9.73 21.10 6.28
CA MET A 251 -9.25 21.59 7.57
C MET A 251 -7.88 22.24 7.47
N SER A 252 -6.94 21.60 6.79
CA SER A 252 -5.59 22.15 6.61
C SER A 252 -5.61 23.45 5.79
N VAL A 253 -6.51 23.59 4.82
CA VAL A 253 -6.69 24.83 4.06
C VAL A 253 -7.27 25.94 4.93
N ILE A 254 -8.35 25.66 5.65
CA ILE A 254 -9.01 26.63 6.55
C ILE A 254 -8.05 27.10 7.64
N GLU A 255 -7.34 26.16 8.27
CA GLU A 255 -6.40 26.46 9.35
C GLU A 255 -5.29 27.40 8.87
N LYS A 256 -4.65 27.10 7.73
CA LYS A 256 -3.59 27.96 7.16
C LYS A 256 -4.13 29.33 6.78
N TRP A 257 -5.33 29.38 6.23
CA TRP A 257 -6.00 30.63 5.85
C TRP A 257 -6.28 31.51 7.08
N LEU A 258 -6.70 30.91 8.20
CA LEU A 258 -6.92 31.59 9.48
C LEU A 258 -5.59 32.01 10.12
N ARG A 259 -4.58 31.14 10.16
CA ARG A 259 -3.26 31.46 10.72
C ARG A 259 -2.64 32.70 10.07
N ALA A 260 -2.85 32.89 8.77
CA ALA A 260 -2.34 34.04 8.03
C ALA A 260 -3.10 35.36 8.30
N ARG A 261 -4.31 35.30 8.87
CA ARG A 261 -5.22 36.48 9.03
C ARG A 261 -5.49 36.85 10.47
N VAL A 262 -5.45 35.89 11.39
CA VAL A 262 -5.77 36.11 12.80
C VAL A 262 -4.56 36.73 13.50
N PRO A 263 -4.72 37.85 14.23
CA PRO A 263 -3.64 38.46 15.00
C PRO A 263 -3.04 37.50 16.03
N ASN A 264 -1.71 37.53 16.19
CA ASN A 264 -0.96 36.62 17.08
C ASN A 264 -1.51 36.56 18.51
N ALA A 265 -2.02 37.69 19.04
CA ALA A 265 -2.55 37.79 20.41
C ALA A 265 -3.73 36.84 20.69
N ILE A 266 -4.55 36.52 19.69
CA ILE A 266 -5.74 35.66 19.83
C ILE A 266 -5.66 34.37 19.01
N GLN A 267 -4.56 34.17 18.30
CA GLN A 267 -4.40 33.09 17.33
C GLN A 267 -4.52 31.70 17.96
N LEU A 268 -3.95 31.52 19.16
CA LEU A 268 -4.00 30.25 19.90
C LEU A 268 -5.44 29.83 20.25
N LEU A 269 -6.36 30.79 20.40
CA LEU A 269 -7.75 30.53 20.74
C LEU A 269 -8.61 30.40 19.48
N VAL A 270 -8.56 31.41 18.60
CA VAL A 270 -9.49 31.55 17.48
C VAL A 270 -9.21 30.53 16.38
N VAL A 271 -7.94 30.33 16.00
CA VAL A 271 -7.61 29.44 14.88
C VAL A 271 -8.09 28.01 15.11
N PRO A 272 -7.73 27.30 16.19
CA PRO A 272 -8.13 25.90 16.35
C PRO A 272 -9.64 25.74 16.54
N ILE A 273 -10.30 26.62 17.30
CA ILE A 273 -11.75 26.56 17.54
C ILE A 273 -12.51 26.75 16.22
N THR A 274 -12.22 27.85 15.50
CA THR A 274 -12.91 28.16 14.25
C THR A 274 -12.62 27.10 13.19
N THR A 275 -11.38 26.60 13.12
CA THR A 275 -11.02 25.49 12.21
C THR A 275 -11.90 24.27 12.48
N ILE A 276 -11.91 23.74 13.71
CA ILE A 276 -12.65 22.51 14.05
C ILE A 276 -14.16 22.69 13.94
N VAL A 277 -14.72 23.82 14.36
CA VAL A 277 -16.18 24.05 14.28
C VAL A 277 -16.62 24.07 12.82
N ILE A 278 -15.94 24.83 11.96
CA ILE A 278 -16.29 24.91 10.54
C ILE A 278 -16.06 23.56 9.87
N THR A 279 -14.92 22.92 10.10
CA THR A 279 -14.58 21.67 9.41
C THR A 279 -15.42 20.51 9.90
N GLY A 280 -15.75 20.43 11.18
CA GLY A 280 -16.64 19.41 11.75
C GLY A 280 -18.05 19.50 11.16
N VAL A 281 -18.61 20.71 11.06
CA VAL A 281 -19.92 20.93 10.41
C VAL A 281 -19.85 20.54 8.93
N LEU A 282 -18.84 21.02 8.19
CA LEU A 282 -18.66 20.66 6.78
C LEU A 282 -18.45 19.15 6.60
N ALA A 283 -17.73 18.51 7.52
CA ALA A 283 -17.43 17.09 7.47
C ALA A 283 -18.68 16.24 7.62
N LEU A 284 -19.57 16.55 8.56
CA LEU A 284 -20.82 15.80 8.77
C LEU A 284 -21.92 16.19 7.76
N ALA A 285 -22.04 17.47 7.41
CA ALA A 285 -23.14 17.96 6.58
C ALA A 285 -22.95 17.72 5.08
N ILE A 286 -21.71 17.78 4.59
CA ILE A 286 -21.43 17.80 3.15
C ILE A 286 -20.39 16.75 2.77
N ILE A 287 -19.17 16.85 3.32
CA ILE A 287 -18.04 16.04 2.86
C ILE A 287 -18.31 14.55 3.11
N GLY A 288 -18.77 14.20 4.31
CA GLY A 288 -19.05 12.83 4.71
C GLY A 288 -20.11 12.15 3.84
N PRO A 289 -21.33 12.69 3.70
CA PRO A 289 -22.36 12.10 2.86
C PRO A 289 -21.93 11.97 1.39
N VAL A 290 -21.32 13.02 0.83
CA VAL A 290 -20.85 13.02 -0.57
C VAL A 290 -19.77 11.95 -0.80
N THR A 291 -18.76 11.89 0.08
CA THR A 291 -17.65 10.94 -0.07
C THR A 291 -18.04 9.51 0.26
N ARG A 292 -18.98 9.28 1.19
CA ARG A 292 -19.57 7.96 1.44
C ARG A 292 -20.31 7.47 0.20
N HIS A 293 -21.17 8.30 -0.39
CA HIS A 293 -21.90 7.92 -1.60
C HIS A 293 -20.95 7.63 -2.77
N LEU A 294 -19.91 8.46 -2.95
CA LEU A 294 -18.85 8.20 -3.91
C LEU A 294 -18.15 6.86 -3.63
N GLY A 295 -17.81 6.58 -2.37
CA GLY A 295 -17.20 5.31 -1.96
C GLY A 295 -18.07 4.10 -2.29
N ILE A 296 -19.38 4.19 -2.04
CA ILE A 296 -20.37 3.16 -2.39
C ILE A 296 -20.39 2.93 -3.90
N LEU A 297 -20.51 3.99 -4.71
CA LEU A 297 -20.53 3.87 -6.18
C LEU A 297 -19.26 3.22 -6.73
N ILE A 298 -18.09 3.58 -6.17
CA ILE A 298 -16.81 2.99 -6.55
C ILE A 298 -16.82 1.49 -6.22
N THR A 299 -17.22 1.11 -5.00
CA THR A 299 -17.20 -0.30 -4.59
C THR A 299 -18.23 -1.13 -5.33
N GLU A 300 -19.43 -0.62 -5.57
CA GLU A 300 -20.46 -1.28 -6.37
C GLU A 300 -20.00 -1.50 -7.81
N GLY A 301 -19.38 -0.49 -8.44
CA GLY A 301 -18.83 -0.63 -9.79
C GLY A 301 -17.71 -1.68 -9.87
N VAL A 302 -16.83 -1.71 -8.86
CA VAL A 302 -15.74 -2.70 -8.76
C VAL A 302 -16.30 -4.11 -8.51
N VAL A 303 -17.28 -4.27 -7.62
CA VAL A 303 -17.95 -5.55 -7.38
C VAL A 303 -18.67 -6.04 -8.64
N LEU A 304 -19.42 -5.16 -9.31
CA LEU A 304 -20.15 -5.49 -10.55
C LEU A 304 -19.20 -6.01 -11.63
N LEU A 305 -18.05 -5.37 -11.82
CA LEU A 305 -17.04 -5.81 -12.78
C LEU A 305 -16.57 -7.25 -12.50
N PHE A 306 -16.35 -7.56 -11.23
CA PHE A 306 -15.90 -8.89 -10.79
C PHE A 306 -17.02 -9.93 -10.78
N ASP A 307 -18.28 -9.54 -10.65
CA ASP A 307 -19.42 -10.45 -10.80
C ASP A 307 -19.71 -10.77 -12.28
N VAL A 308 -19.57 -9.80 -13.19
CA VAL A 308 -19.83 -9.99 -14.62
C VAL A 308 -18.67 -10.70 -15.31
N ALA A 309 -17.43 -10.34 -14.98
CA ALA A 309 -16.24 -10.84 -15.65
C ALA A 309 -15.16 -11.31 -14.66
N PRO A 310 -15.45 -12.28 -13.77
CA PRO A 310 -14.53 -12.73 -12.72
C PRO A 310 -13.19 -13.22 -13.28
N VAL A 311 -13.21 -13.97 -14.38
CA VAL A 311 -11.99 -14.46 -15.04
C VAL A 311 -11.13 -13.31 -15.54
N LEU A 312 -11.74 -12.34 -16.21
CA LEU A 312 -11.01 -11.19 -16.75
C LEU A 312 -10.50 -10.29 -15.62
N GLY A 313 -11.32 -10.03 -14.60
CA GLY A 313 -10.94 -9.24 -13.42
C GLY A 313 -9.76 -9.87 -12.68
N GLY A 314 -9.84 -11.15 -12.36
CA GLY A 314 -8.74 -11.89 -11.72
C GLY A 314 -7.48 -11.94 -12.58
N MET A 315 -7.60 -12.14 -13.89
CA MET A 315 -6.46 -12.15 -14.80
C MET A 315 -5.76 -10.80 -14.88
N ILE A 316 -6.52 -9.72 -15.14
CA ILE A 316 -5.99 -8.36 -15.24
C ILE A 316 -5.34 -7.97 -13.92
N PHE A 317 -5.99 -8.21 -12.79
CA PHE A 317 -5.44 -7.87 -11.49
C PHE A 317 -4.13 -8.64 -11.23
N GLY A 318 -4.15 -9.96 -11.42
CA GLY A 318 -2.97 -10.79 -11.20
C GLY A 318 -1.79 -10.48 -12.12
N LEU A 319 -2.02 -10.04 -13.36
CA LEU A 319 -0.98 -9.61 -14.30
C LEU A 319 -0.46 -8.20 -14.02
N LEU A 320 -1.33 -7.26 -13.64
CA LEU A 320 -0.97 -5.84 -13.52
C LEU A 320 -0.54 -5.44 -12.12
N TYR A 321 -0.88 -6.18 -11.07
CA TYR A 321 -0.55 -5.78 -9.69
C TYR A 321 0.96 -5.58 -9.49
N ALA A 322 1.80 -6.54 -9.87
CA ALA A 322 3.25 -6.40 -9.74
C ALA A 322 3.82 -5.21 -10.56
N PRO A 323 3.44 -4.98 -11.83
CA PRO A 323 3.74 -3.71 -12.51
C PRO A 323 3.32 -2.44 -11.74
N LEU A 324 2.16 -2.46 -11.06
CA LEU A 324 1.72 -1.35 -10.20
C LEU A 324 2.57 -1.23 -8.92
N VAL A 325 3.15 -2.33 -8.42
CA VAL A 325 4.13 -2.29 -7.32
C VAL A 325 5.39 -1.54 -7.75
N ILE A 326 5.89 -1.77 -8.96
CA ILE A 326 7.07 -1.06 -9.50
C ILE A 326 6.88 0.46 -9.47
N THR A 327 5.69 0.92 -9.81
CA THR A 327 5.34 2.34 -9.88
C THR A 327 4.86 2.92 -8.54
N GLY A 328 4.67 2.10 -7.51
CA GLY A 328 4.09 2.49 -6.22
C GLY A 328 2.57 2.69 -6.25
N MET A 329 1.92 2.56 -7.40
CA MET A 329 0.47 2.77 -7.54
C MET A 329 -0.38 1.74 -6.80
N HIS A 330 0.19 0.59 -6.44
CA HIS A 330 -0.50 -0.47 -5.69
C HIS A 330 -1.06 -0.01 -4.33
N HIS A 331 -0.47 1.01 -3.68
CA HIS A 331 -1.00 1.55 -2.41
C HIS A 331 -2.40 2.14 -2.52
N MET A 332 -2.85 2.49 -3.74
CA MET A 332 -4.22 2.96 -3.98
C MET A 332 -5.27 1.89 -3.66
N PHE A 333 -4.91 0.61 -3.80
CA PHE A 333 -5.84 -0.48 -3.52
C PHE A 333 -6.22 -0.58 -2.04
N LEU A 334 -5.36 -0.12 -1.11
CA LEU A 334 -5.68 -0.13 0.32
C LEU A 334 -6.94 0.68 0.64
N ALA A 335 -7.13 1.82 -0.04
CA ALA A 335 -8.32 2.64 0.12
C ALA A 335 -9.57 1.92 -0.41
N VAL A 336 -9.44 1.22 -1.54
CA VAL A 336 -10.52 0.43 -2.13
C VAL A 336 -10.86 -0.77 -1.26
N ASP A 337 -9.86 -1.51 -0.78
CA ASP A 337 -10.01 -2.63 0.16
C ASP A 337 -10.78 -2.22 1.41
N LEU A 338 -10.41 -1.10 2.03
CA LEU A 338 -11.08 -0.61 3.24
C LEU A 338 -12.52 -0.17 2.96
N GLN A 339 -12.77 0.43 1.79
CA GLN A 339 -14.13 0.77 1.38
C GLN A 339 -14.96 -0.47 1.08
N LEU A 340 -14.38 -1.50 0.44
CA LEU A 340 -15.02 -2.80 0.20
C LEU A 340 -15.37 -3.50 1.52
N ILE A 341 -14.45 -3.53 2.48
CA ILE A 341 -14.70 -4.08 3.82
C ILE A 341 -15.84 -3.31 4.51
N ALA A 342 -15.83 -1.97 4.46
CA ALA A 342 -16.85 -1.15 5.11
C ALA A 342 -18.25 -1.33 4.50
N ASN A 343 -18.35 -1.45 3.17
CA ASN A 343 -19.63 -1.49 2.46
C ASN A 343 -20.17 -2.91 2.21
N HIS A 344 -19.28 -3.89 2.01
CA HIS A 344 -19.61 -5.26 1.60
C HIS A 344 -19.21 -6.33 2.62
N GLY A 345 -18.60 -5.95 3.75
CA GLY A 345 -18.20 -6.89 4.81
C GLY A 345 -16.93 -7.70 4.49
N GLY A 346 -16.29 -7.42 3.35
CA GLY A 346 -15.03 -8.04 2.96
C GLY A 346 -14.50 -7.52 1.63
N THR A 347 -13.26 -7.88 1.31
CA THR A 347 -12.60 -7.50 0.06
C THR A 347 -12.03 -8.73 -0.66
N PHE A 348 -12.23 -8.78 -1.97
CA PHE A 348 -11.64 -9.78 -2.86
C PHE A 348 -10.27 -9.35 -3.41
N ILE A 349 -9.90 -8.06 -3.29
CA ILE A 349 -8.63 -7.52 -3.80
C ILE A 349 -7.47 -8.03 -2.95
N TRP A 350 -7.57 -7.93 -1.62
CA TRP A 350 -6.52 -8.38 -0.70
C TRP A 350 -6.06 -9.84 -0.92
N PRO A 351 -6.95 -10.84 -1.05
CA PRO A 351 -6.55 -12.20 -1.42
C PRO A 351 -5.70 -12.29 -2.70
N MET A 352 -6.04 -11.53 -3.74
CA MET A 352 -5.28 -11.50 -5.00
C MET A 352 -3.92 -10.81 -4.84
N ILE A 353 -3.81 -9.80 -3.98
CA ILE A 353 -2.53 -9.19 -3.59
C ILE A 353 -1.61 -10.24 -2.98
N VAL A 354 -2.13 -11.10 -2.10
CA VAL A 354 -1.35 -12.20 -1.53
C VAL A 354 -0.86 -13.15 -2.63
N MET A 355 -1.69 -13.49 -3.63
CA MET A 355 -1.27 -14.33 -4.77
C MET A 355 -0.08 -13.72 -5.50
N SER A 356 -0.13 -12.40 -5.77
CA SER A 356 0.96 -11.72 -6.46
C SER A 356 2.26 -11.74 -5.64
N ASN A 357 2.17 -11.49 -4.34
CA ASN A 357 3.34 -11.48 -3.47
C ASN A 357 3.99 -12.86 -3.33
N LEU A 358 3.18 -13.90 -3.15
CA LEU A 358 3.66 -15.29 -3.15
C LEU A 358 4.33 -15.63 -4.48
N ALA A 359 3.72 -15.25 -5.61
CA ALA A 359 4.27 -15.53 -6.92
C ALA A 359 5.63 -14.87 -7.17
N GLN A 360 5.82 -13.63 -6.72
CA GLN A 360 7.12 -12.97 -6.79
C GLN A 360 8.18 -13.69 -5.93
N GLY A 361 7.80 -14.12 -4.72
CA GLY A 361 8.68 -14.89 -3.84
C GLY A 361 9.05 -16.25 -4.42
N SER A 362 8.10 -16.95 -5.02
CA SER A 362 8.31 -18.27 -5.62
C SER A 362 9.14 -18.22 -6.89
N ALA A 363 9.02 -17.16 -7.70
CA ALA A 363 9.93 -16.93 -8.82
C ALA A 363 11.37 -16.69 -8.33
N ALA A 364 11.57 -15.85 -7.30
CA ALA A 364 12.90 -15.66 -6.71
C ALA A 364 13.45 -16.97 -6.12
N LEU A 365 12.59 -17.78 -5.49
CA LEU A 365 12.96 -19.11 -4.99
C LEU A 365 13.37 -20.07 -6.13
N GLY A 366 12.73 -19.98 -7.29
CA GLY A 366 13.12 -20.73 -8.49
C GLY A 366 14.53 -20.35 -8.96
N VAL A 367 14.87 -19.05 -8.97
CA VAL A 367 16.24 -18.59 -9.28
C VAL A 367 17.24 -19.07 -8.21
N PHE A 368 16.88 -19.02 -6.93
CA PHE A 368 17.71 -19.59 -5.87
C PHE A 368 18.01 -21.07 -6.12
N TYR A 369 17.01 -21.86 -6.51
CA TYR A 369 17.19 -23.28 -6.75
C TYR A 369 18.12 -23.54 -7.95
N MET A 370 17.98 -22.77 -9.03
CA MET A 370 18.72 -22.97 -10.28
C MET A 370 20.11 -22.34 -10.33
N SER A 371 20.33 -21.22 -9.65
CA SER A 371 21.62 -20.53 -9.70
C SER A 371 22.70 -21.32 -8.97
N ARG A 372 23.92 -21.30 -9.51
CA ARG A 372 25.13 -21.84 -8.87
C ARG A 372 26.02 -20.75 -8.28
N ASN A 373 25.71 -19.48 -8.51
CA ASN A 373 26.48 -18.36 -7.97
C ASN A 373 26.09 -18.11 -6.51
N VAL A 374 27.05 -18.16 -5.60
CA VAL A 374 26.82 -18.02 -4.15
C VAL A 374 26.15 -16.69 -3.79
N ARG A 375 26.57 -15.57 -4.41
CA ARG A 375 26.00 -14.24 -4.14
C ARG A 375 24.55 -14.16 -4.61
N GLU A 376 24.28 -14.68 -5.80
CA GLU A 376 22.93 -14.69 -6.36
C GLU A 376 21.98 -15.58 -5.56
N ARG A 377 22.44 -16.78 -5.17
CA ARG A 377 21.65 -17.67 -4.30
C ARG A 377 21.31 -16.98 -2.97
N SER A 378 22.29 -16.33 -2.33
CA SER A 378 22.07 -15.61 -1.08
C SER A 378 21.05 -14.47 -1.24
N MET A 379 21.14 -13.70 -2.32
CA MET A 379 20.17 -12.63 -2.62
C MET A 379 18.78 -13.19 -2.93
N ALA A 380 18.71 -14.27 -3.71
CA ALA A 380 17.44 -14.87 -4.13
C ALA A 380 16.69 -15.52 -2.95
N SER A 381 17.38 -16.21 -2.05
CA SER A 381 16.74 -16.83 -0.88
C SER A 381 16.19 -15.78 0.09
N THR A 382 17.00 -14.77 0.44
CA THR A 382 16.57 -13.69 1.35
C THR A 382 15.43 -12.88 0.77
N SER A 383 15.46 -12.62 -0.54
CA SER A 383 14.38 -11.93 -1.25
C SER A 383 13.09 -12.76 -1.34
N ALA A 384 13.20 -14.08 -1.56
CA ALA A 384 12.05 -14.98 -1.58
C ALA A 384 11.34 -15.01 -0.22
N VAL A 385 12.10 -15.11 0.88
CA VAL A 385 11.55 -15.05 2.25
C VAL A 385 10.84 -13.72 2.48
N SER A 386 11.48 -12.60 2.12
CA SER A 386 10.86 -11.27 2.23
C SER A 386 9.51 -11.19 1.50
N ALA A 387 9.45 -11.69 0.26
CA ALA A 387 8.23 -11.68 -0.55
C ALA A 387 7.14 -12.58 0.03
N TYR A 388 7.50 -13.73 0.62
CA TYR A 388 6.57 -14.58 1.36
C TYR A 388 6.03 -13.95 2.64
N PHE A 389 6.61 -12.86 3.12
CA PHE A 389 6.02 -12.04 4.20
C PHE A 389 5.38 -10.74 3.68
N GLY A 390 5.18 -10.63 2.36
CA GLY A 390 4.47 -9.53 1.72
C GLY A 390 5.35 -8.33 1.31
N ILE A 391 6.68 -8.43 1.47
CA ILE A 391 7.63 -7.40 1.04
C ILE A 391 8.33 -7.89 -0.24
N THR A 392 7.80 -7.49 -1.39
CA THR A 392 8.17 -8.04 -2.70
C THR A 392 9.29 -7.28 -3.40
N GLU A 393 9.62 -6.06 -2.98
CA GLU A 393 10.60 -5.19 -3.63
C GLU A 393 11.97 -5.84 -3.77
N PRO A 394 12.52 -6.53 -2.74
CA PRO A 394 13.79 -7.25 -2.88
C PRO A 394 13.74 -8.34 -3.96
N ALA A 395 12.64 -9.11 -4.04
CA ALA A 395 12.47 -10.17 -5.04
C ALA A 395 12.29 -9.61 -6.45
N MET A 396 11.45 -8.58 -6.58
CA MET A 396 11.14 -7.95 -7.85
C MET A 396 12.37 -7.27 -8.45
N PHE A 397 13.01 -6.35 -7.72
CA PHE A 397 14.12 -5.56 -8.24
C PHE A 397 15.47 -6.30 -8.16
N GLY A 398 15.69 -7.10 -7.12
CA GLY A 398 16.95 -7.81 -6.93
C GLY A 398 17.13 -8.99 -7.87
N ILE A 399 16.04 -9.67 -8.24
CA ILE A 399 16.09 -10.95 -8.97
C ILE A 399 15.17 -10.95 -10.19
N ASN A 400 13.86 -10.79 -10.01
CA ASN A 400 12.88 -11.16 -11.03
C ASN A 400 12.97 -10.26 -12.27
N LEU A 401 13.05 -8.94 -12.08
CA LEU A 401 13.19 -7.97 -13.18
C LEU A 401 14.57 -8.02 -13.82
N ARG A 402 15.62 -8.31 -13.03
CA ARG A 402 16.99 -8.46 -13.54
C ARG A 402 17.06 -9.53 -14.64
N TYR A 403 16.40 -10.66 -14.44
CA TYR A 403 16.39 -11.76 -15.40
C TYR A 403 15.17 -11.80 -16.32
N LYS A 404 14.15 -10.97 -16.05
CA LYS A 404 12.86 -10.85 -16.76
C LYS A 404 12.00 -12.12 -16.78
N PHE A 405 12.55 -13.28 -17.09
CA PHE A 405 11.80 -14.54 -17.13
C PHE A 405 11.19 -14.94 -15.77
N PRO A 406 11.83 -14.74 -14.59
CA PRO A 406 11.18 -15.04 -13.32
C PRO A 406 10.03 -14.06 -13.05
N PHE A 407 10.16 -12.80 -13.50
CA PHE A 407 9.08 -11.83 -13.40
C PHE A 407 7.85 -12.28 -14.19
N TYR A 408 8.01 -12.70 -15.45
CA TYR A 408 6.89 -13.23 -16.23
C TYR A 408 6.29 -14.51 -15.64
N ALA A 409 7.13 -15.42 -15.11
CA ALA A 409 6.65 -16.61 -14.40
C ALA A 409 5.80 -16.24 -13.17
N ALA A 410 6.21 -15.22 -12.41
CA ALA A 410 5.43 -14.68 -11.30
C ALA A 410 4.11 -14.06 -11.77
N LEU A 411 4.09 -13.29 -12.86
CA LEU A 411 2.84 -12.73 -13.40
C LEU A 411 1.84 -13.83 -13.77
N ILE A 412 2.31 -14.92 -14.39
CA ILE A 412 1.46 -16.04 -14.79
C ILE A 412 0.87 -16.74 -13.56
N GLY A 413 1.68 -17.09 -12.55
CA GLY A 413 1.14 -17.73 -11.35
C GLY A 413 0.22 -16.81 -10.54
N SER A 414 0.55 -15.51 -10.47
CA SER A 414 -0.31 -14.48 -9.87
C SER A 414 -1.67 -14.40 -10.58
N ALA A 415 -1.68 -14.40 -11.91
CA ALA A 415 -2.90 -14.38 -12.71
C ALA A 415 -3.74 -15.64 -12.51
N LEU A 416 -3.13 -16.84 -12.56
CA LEU A 416 -3.86 -18.09 -12.38
C LEU A 416 -4.45 -18.22 -10.97
N GLY A 417 -3.68 -17.86 -9.94
CA GLY A 417 -4.20 -17.80 -8.56
C GLY A 417 -5.34 -16.80 -8.45
N SER A 418 -5.19 -15.59 -9.00
CA SER A 418 -6.22 -14.54 -8.93
C SER A 418 -7.50 -14.89 -9.68
N ILE A 419 -7.41 -15.52 -10.85
CA ILE A 419 -8.56 -16.07 -11.58
C ILE A 419 -9.29 -17.10 -10.71
N PHE A 420 -8.55 -18.04 -10.12
CA PHE A 420 -9.13 -19.07 -9.26
C PHE A 420 -9.84 -18.47 -8.05
N LEU A 421 -9.22 -17.52 -7.35
CA LEU A 421 -9.83 -16.84 -6.21
C LEU A 421 -11.07 -16.03 -6.61
N SER A 422 -11.02 -15.34 -7.75
CA SER A 422 -12.16 -14.55 -8.24
C SER A 422 -13.35 -15.43 -8.63
N LEU A 423 -13.11 -16.57 -9.29
CA LEU A 423 -14.17 -17.54 -9.62
C LEU A 423 -14.85 -18.12 -8.38
N ASN A 424 -14.08 -18.33 -7.31
CA ASN A 424 -14.58 -18.85 -6.04
C ASN A 424 -15.05 -17.76 -5.07
N LYS A 425 -15.09 -16.49 -5.52
CA LYS A 425 -15.51 -15.31 -4.74
C LYS A 425 -14.85 -15.25 -3.35
N VAL A 426 -13.55 -15.53 -3.29
CA VAL A 426 -12.81 -15.55 -2.02
C VAL A 426 -12.71 -14.14 -1.45
N LEU A 427 -13.11 -13.97 -0.20
CA LEU A 427 -13.12 -12.69 0.50
C LEU A 427 -12.22 -12.70 1.75
N ALA A 428 -11.50 -11.60 1.94
CA ALA A 428 -10.84 -11.26 3.19
C ALA A 428 -11.73 -10.35 4.05
N SER A 429 -11.74 -10.59 5.36
CA SER A 429 -12.45 -9.76 6.34
C SER A 429 -11.71 -8.46 6.69
N ALA A 430 -10.39 -8.45 6.48
CA ALA A 430 -9.51 -7.35 6.83
C ALA A 430 -8.27 -7.32 5.94
N ILE A 431 -7.62 -6.16 5.89
CA ILE A 431 -6.24 -6.03 5.39
C ILE A 431 -5.30 -6.58 6.46
N GLY A 432 -4.51 -7.62 6.13
CA GLY A 432 -3.59 -8.24 7.07
C GLY A 432 -2.17 -8.35 6.53
N VAL A 433 -1.54 -9.51 6.69
CA VAL A 433 -0.22 -9.78 6.10
C VAL A 433 -0.39 -10.20 4.66
N GLY A 434 0.29 -9.51 3.74
CA GLY A 434 0.22 -9.76 2.30
C GLY A 434 1.00 -11.00 1.82
N GLY A 435 1.25 -11.99 2.68
CA GLY A 435 2.17 -13.11 2.43
C GLY A 435 1.61 -14.47 2.85
N LEU A 436 2.46 -15.42 3.21
CA LEU A 436 2.08 -16.77 3.68
C LEU A 436 1.08 -16.73 4.84
N PRO A 437 1.20 -15.84 5.85
CA PRO A 437 0.19 -15.72 6.90
C PRO A 437 -1.13 -15.09 6.45
N GLY A 438 -1.28 -14.73 5.16
CA GLY A 438 -2.45 -14.03 4.63
C GLY A 438 -3.76 -14.80 4.77
N PHE A 439 -3.72 -16.12 4.93
CA PHE A 439 -4.91 -16.94 5.19
C PHE A 439 -5.64 -16.53 6.48
N ILE A 440 -4.92 -15.94 7.44
CA ILE A 440 -5.48 -15.49 8.72
C ILE A 440 -6.57 -14.44 8.49
N SER A 441 -6.41 -13.57 7.49
CA SER A 441 -7.38 -12.49 7.22
C SER A 441 -8.56 -12.93 6.35
N ILE A 442 -8.53 -14.15 5.82
CA ILE A 442 -9.57 -14.72 4.95
C ILE A 442 -10.78 -15.12 5.80
N ILE A 443 -11.99 -14.84 5.29
CA ILE A 443 -13.21 -15.29 5.97
C ILE A 443 -13.17 -16.83 6.01
N PRO A 444 -13.36 -17.47 7.17
CA PRO A 444 -13.10 -18.89 7.40
C PRO A 444 -13.61 -19.84 6.31
N GLN A 445 -14.84 -19.62 5.82
CA GLN A 445 -15.46 -20.44 4.77
C GLN A 445 -14.68 -20.47 3.44
N TYR A 446 -13.87 -19.46 3.15
CA TYR A 446 -13.09 -19.38 1.91
C TYR A 446 -11.64 -19.85 2.06
N ILE A 447 -11.17 -20.14 3.28
CA ILE A 447 -9.77 -20.57 3.52
C ILE A 447 -9.36 -21.76 2.65
N PRO A 448 -10.17 -22.83 2.46
CA PRO A 448 -9.77 -23.94 1.61
C PRO A 448 -9.48 -23.53 0.17
N MET A 449 -10.36 -22.74 -0.44
CA MET A 449 -10.15 -22.22 -1.80
C MET A 449 -8.97 -21.24 -1.85
N PHE A 450 -8.79 -20.43 -0.82
CA PHE A 450 -7.64 -19.54 -0.72
C PHE A 450 -6.31 -20.31 -0.73
N VAL A 451 -6.21 -21.40 0.03
CA VAL A 451 -5.00 -22.25 0.10
C VAL A 451 -4.70 -22.88 -1.27
N ILE A 452 -5.72 -23.33 -2.02
CA ILE A 452 -5.52 -23.82 -3.39
C ILE A 452 -4.94 -22.72 -4.28
N GLY A 453 -5.48 -21.49 -4.19
CA GLY A 453 -4.91 -20.34 -4.89
C GLY A 453 -3.46 -20.07 -4.50
N MET A 454 -3.12 -20.14 -3.20
CA MET A 454 -1.74 -19.99 -2.72
C MET A 454 -0.82 -21.05 -3.33
N LEU A 455 -1.26 -22.31 -3.40
CA LEU A 455 -0.49 -23.39 -4.01
C LEU A 455 -0.25 -23.12 -5.49
N MET A 456 -1.24 -22.62 -6.23
CA MET A 456 -1.06 -22.21 -7.63
C MET A 456 -0.04 -21.07 -7.76
N ALA A 457 -0.17 -20.04 -6.93
CA ALA A 457 0.73 -18.89 -6.91
C ALA A 457 2.15 -19.26 -6.48
N ILE A 458 2.35 -20.38 -5.77
CA ILE A 458 3.67 -20.86 -5.38
C ILE A 458 4.27 -21.80 -6.43
N VAL A 459 3.52 -22.84 -6.80
CA VAL A 459 4.02 -23.92 -7.65
C VAL A 459 4.24 -23.44 -9.08
N VAL A 460 3.31 -22.68 -9.66
CA VAL A 460 3.40 -22.27 -11.07
C VAL A 460 4.63 -21.38 -11.33
N PRO A 461 4.86 -20.28 -10.59
CA PRO A 461 6.04 -19.44 -10.82
C PRO A 461 7.35 -20.16 -10.56
N PHE A 462 7.39 -21.03 -9.53
CA PHE A 462 8.59 -21.80 -9.22
C PHE A 462 8.95 -22.74 -10.36
N VAL A 463 7.99 -23.54 -10.85
CA VAL A 463 8.21 -24.50 -11.94
C VAL A 463 8.54 -23.78 -13.25
N LEU A 464 7.80 -22.73 -13.61
CA LEU A 464 8.06 -21.94 -14.82
C LEU A 464 9.44 -21.29 -14.77
N THR A 465 9.83 -20.73 -13.62
CA THR A 465 11.17 -20.16 -13.45
C THR A 465 12.24 -21.22 -13.60
N CYS A 466 12.09 -22.39 -12.97
CA CYS A 466 13.04 -23.49 -13.13
C CYS A 466 13.14 -23.96 -14.59
N GLY A 467 12.01 -24.15 -15.27
CA GLY A 467 11.98 -24.59 -16.67
C GLY A 467 12.59 -23.59 -17.64
N LEU A 468 12.28 -22.29 -17.49
CA LEU A 468 12.83 -21.22 -18.32
C LEU A 468 14.32 -20.98 -18.05
N SER A 469 14.74 -21.14 -16.80
CA SER A 469 16.15 -21.06 -16.39
C SER A 469 17.02 -22.09 -17.11
N LEU A 470 16.53 -23.31 -17.38
CA LEU A 470 17.29 -24.34 -18.09
C LEU A 470 17.69 -23.94 -19.53
N LYS A 471 16.91 -23.05 -20.17
CA LYS A 471 17.19 -22.56 -21.53
C LYS A 471 18.14 -21.36 -21.57
N ILE A 472 18.32 -20.65 -20.45
CA ILE A 472 19.04 -19.37 -20.39
C ILE A 472 20.32 -19.47 -19.56
N ILE A 473 20.37 -20.35 -18.55
CA ILE A 473 21.46 -20.41 -17.56
C ILE A 473 22.61 -21.38 -17.96
N ARG A 474 22.78 -21.80 -19.24
CA ARG A 474 24.07 -22.34 -19.75
C ARG A 474 24.13 -22.47 -21.29
N PRO A 475 25.31 -22.29 -21.95
CA PRO A 475 26.67 -22.19 -21.42
C PRO A 475 27.43 -20.90 -21.83
N GLY A 476 27.89 -20.11 -20.85
CA GLY A 476 28.72 -18.91 -21.13
C GLY A 476 29.32 -18.23 -19.89
N TYR A 477 28.65 -18.32 -18.73
CA TYR A 477 29.21 -17.91 -17.44
C TYR A 477 30.02 -19.03 -16.76
N ARG A 478 30.99 -19.61 -17.50
CA ARG A 478 32.20 -20.19 -16.89
C ARG A 478 33.22 -19.05 -16.87
N VAL A 479 33.41 -18.42 -15.72
CA VAL A 479 34.71 -17.84 -15.42
C VAL A 479 35.37 -18.80 -14.45
N ALA A 480 36.62 -19.14 -14.78
CA ALA A 480 37.47 -20.14 -14.16
C ALA A 480 37.50 -20.07 -12.62
#